data_AF-A0A1M3N4T6-F1
#
_entry.id   AF-A0A1M3N4T6-F1
#
_cell.length_a   1.000
_cell.length_b   1.000
_cell.length_c   1.000
_cell.angle_alpha   90.00
_cell.angle_beta   90.00
_cell.angle_gamma   90.00
#
_symmetry.space_group_name_H-M   'P 1'
#
loop_
_entity.id
_entity.type
_entity.pdbx_description
1 polymer ?
#
loop_
_entity_poly.entity_id
_entity_poly.type
_entity_poly.pdbx_seq_one_letter_code
_entity_poly.pdbx_strand_id
1 'polypeptide(L)' 'MSSNVVNLNRFRKKKQREEKAKQAEINRIRHGRTQAEKDRERAERERAARLIDGKRLERGPEENLDGDTATERSDEV' A
#
# COMPACT_ATOMS: atom_id res chain seq x y z
N MET A 1 -45.08 4.69 39.93
CA MET A 1 -45.56 4.63 38.54
C MET A 1 -44.44 5.09 37.62
N SER A 2 -44.12 4.22 36.68
CA SER A 2 -43.00 4.21 35.72
C SER A 2 -42.91 5.44 34.83
N SER A 3 -41.72 6.03 34.71
CA SER A 3 -41.35 6.78 33.51
C SER A 3 -40.43 5.89 32.66
N ASN A 4 -41.00 5.18 31.68
CA ASN A 4 -40.23 4.47 30.65
C ASN A 4 -39.58 5.49 29.70
N VAL A 5 -38.61 6.25 30.20
CA VAL A 5 -37.86 7.23 29.42
C VAL A 5 -36.82 6.49 28.59
N VAL A 6 -37.16 6.20 27.33
CA VAL A 6 -36.25 5.53 26.41
C VAL A 6 -35.21 6.53 25.93
N ASN A 7 -33.93 6.28 26.25
CA ASN A 7 -32.85 7.15 25.84
C ASN A 7 -32.57 7.00 24.33
N LEU A 8 -33.11 7.93 23.54
CA LEU A 8 -32.96 7.99 22.08
C LEU A 8 -31.50 8.06 21.63
N ASN A 9 -30.61 8.69 22.41
CA ASN A 9 -29.19 8.78 22.06
C ASN A 9 -28.51 7.41 22.12
N ARG A 10 -28.84 6.59 23.14
CA ARG A 10 -28.34 5.21 23.22
C ARG A 10 -28.84 4.36 22.06
N PHE A 11 -30.11 4.50 21.70
CA PHE A 11 -30.69 3.81 20.55
C PHE A 11 -30.00 4.19 19.23
N ARG A 12 -29.84 5.49 18.96
CA ARG A 12 -29.12 5.99 17.77
C ARG A 12 -27.69 5.47 17.73
N LYS A 13 -26.96 5.52 18.85
CA LYS A 13 -25.59 4.97 18.94
C LYS A 13 -25.55 3.47 18.68
N LYS A 14 -26.52 2.70 19.16
CA LYS A 14 -26.61 1.26 18.90
C LYS A 14 -26.78 1.00 17.40
N LYS A 15 -27.74 1.68 16.76
CA LYS A 15 -27.97 1.57 15.30
C LYS A 15 -26.73 1.92 14.48
N GLN A 16 -26.04 3.01 14.83
CA GLN A 16 -24.78 3.40 14.15
C GLN A 16 -23.68 2.35 14.30
N ARG A 17 -23.56 1.68 15.46
CA ARG A 17 -22.59 0.60 15.63
C ARG A 17 -22.94 -0.62 14.78
N GLU A 18 -24.22 -0.97 14.69
CA GLU A 18 -24.70 -2.08 13.86
C GLU A 18 -24.45 -1.81 12.36
N GLU A 19 -24.74 -0.59 11.89
CA GLU A 19 -24.45 -0.18 10.50
C GLU A 19 -22.95 -0.25 10.21
N LYS A 20 -22.09 0.23 11.12
CA LYS A 20 -20.63 0.12 10.98
C LYS A 20 -20.16 -1.33 10.95
N ALA A 21 -20.74 -2.21 11.76
CA ALA A 21 -20.40 -3.63 11.76
C ALA A 21 -20.76 -4.30 10.43
N LYS A 22 -21.96 -4.04 9.89
CA LYS A 22 -22.38 -4.52 8.57
C LYS A 22 -21.45 -4.02 7.46
N GLN A 23 -21.10 -2.74 7.47
CA GLN A 23 -20.17 -2.18 6.50
C GLN A 23 -18.78 -2.83 6.60
N ALA A 24 -18.31 -3.11 7.82
CA ALA A 24 -17.04 -3.80 8.03
C ALA A 24 -17.08 -5.23 7.45
N GLU A 25 -18.19 -5.95 7.61
CA GLU A 25 -18.38 -7.27 7.01
C GLU A 25 -18.42 -7.23 5.49
N ILE A 26 -19.16 -6.28 4.90
CA ILE A 26 -19.14 -6.05 3.44
C ILE A 26 -17.72 -5.73 2.97
N ASN A 27 -16.96 -4.93 3.71
CA ASN A 27 -15.59 -4.58 3.34
C ASN A 27 -14.65 -5.80 3.46
N ARG A 28 -14.85 -6.70 4.44
CA ARG A 28 -14.12 -7.98 4.53
C ARG A 28 -14.40 -8.86 3.32
N ILE A 29 -15.66 -9.00 2.93
CA ILE A 29 -16.06 -9.78 1.74
C ILE A 29 -15.50 -9.16 0.47
N ARG A 30 -15.72 -7.85 0.27
CA ARG A 30 -15.36 -7.14 -0.96
C ARG A 30 -13.86 -7.09 -1.20
N HIS A 31 -13.09 -6.84 -0.15
CA HIS A 31 -11.65 -6.61 -0.30
C HIS A 31 -10.81 -7.81 0.12
N GLY A 32 -11.39 -8.82 0.77
CA GLY A 32 -10.69 -10.02 1.27
C GLY A 32 -9.65 -9.75 2.36
N ARG A 33 -9.24 -8.49 2.56
CA ARG A 33 -8.25 -8.02 3.52
C ARG A 33 -8.82 -6.88 4.34
N THR A 34 -8.63 -6.94 5.64
CA THR A 34 -8.99 -5.88 6.59
C THR A 34 -8.05 -4.69 6.46
N GLN A 35 -8.46 -3.52 6.97
CA GLN A 35 -7.58 -2.35 7.00
C GLN A 35 -6.31 -2.61 7.81
N ALA A 36 -6.41 -3.31 8.94
CA ALA A 36 -5.26 -3.67 9.77
C ALA A 36 -4.26 -4.56 9.03
N GLU A 37 -4.73 -5.48 8.20
CA GLU A 37 -3.86 -6.32 7.36
C GLU A 37 -3.18 -5.50 6.25
N LYS A 38 -3.92 -4.60 5.60
CA LYS A 38 -3.35 -3.67 4.60
C LYS A 38 -2.27 -2.78 5.20
N ASP A 39 -2.49 -2.29 6.42
CA ASP A 39 -1.53 -1.41 7.10
C ASP A 39 -0.27 -2.18 7.51
N ARG A 40 -0.42 -3.43 7.99
CA ARG A 40 0.73 -4.31 8.26
C ARG A 40 1.53 -4.61 7.00
N GLU A 41 0.85 -5.00 5.92
CA GLU A 41 1.50 -5.31 4.64
C GLU A 41 2.21 -4.08 4.07
N ARG A 42 1.61 -2.88 4.19
CA ARG A 42 2.26 -1.63 3.81
C ARG A 42 3.53 -1.39 4.64
N ALA A 43 3.46 -1.54 5.96
CA ALA A 43 4.62 -1.37 6.83
C ALA A 43 5.73 -2.38 6.52
N GLU A 44 5.38 -3.63 6.22
CA GLU A 44 6.34 -4.66 5.80
C GLU A 44 7.00 -4.32 4.46
N ARG A 45 6.20 -3.89 3.47
CA ARG A 45 6.73 -3.44 2.17
C ARG A 45 7.64 -2.23 2.31
N GLU A 46 7.28 -1.25 3.14
CA GLU A 46 8.14 -0.09 3.40
C GLU A 46 9.46 -0.50 4.06
N ARG A 47 9.43 -1.42 5.02
CA ARG A 47 10.66 -1.96 5.63
C ARG A 47 11.52 -2.68 4.60
N ALA A 48 10.92 -3.51 3.76
CA ALA A 48 11.62 -4.21 2.69
C ALA A 48 12.24 -3.22 1.69
N ALA A 49 11.49 -2.19 1.26
CA ALA A 49 11.99 -1.14 0.38
C ALA A 49 13.19 -0.42 1.00
N ARG A 50 13.09 0.02 2.25
CA ARG A 50 14.21 0.67 2.96
C ARG A 50 15.44 -0.24 3.08
N LEU A 51 15.25 -1.54 3.29
CA LEU A 51 16.35 -2.52 3.35
C LEU A 51 17.03 -2.68 1.99
N ILE A 52 16.27 -2.64 0.89
CA ILE A 52 16.81 -2.70 -0.47
C ILE A 52 17.54 -1.40 -0.78
N ASP A 53 16.95 -0.24 -0.49
CA ASP A 53 17.55 1.07 -0.71
C ASP A 53 18.87 1.22 0.06
N GLY A 54 18.92 0.79 1.33
CA GLY A 54 20.15 0.81 2.12
C GLY A 54 21.23 -0.17 1.65
N LYS A 55 20.85 -1.20 0.87
CA LYS A 55 21.78 -2.15 0.23
C LYS A 55 22.07 -1.79 -1.22
N ARG A 56 21.46 -0.72 -1.75
CA ARG A 56 21.70 -0.25 -3.10
C ARG A 56 23.10 0.36 -3.14
N LEU A 57 24.06 -0.43 -3.63
CA LEU A 57 25.33 0.10 -4.09
C LEU A 57 24.98 1.01 -5.27
N GLU A 58 25.21 2.32 -5.12
CA GLU A 58 25.23 3.20 -6.26
C GLU A 58 26.31 2.65 -7.20
N ARG A 59 25.89 2.03 -8.30
CA ARG A 59 26.80 1.86 -9.42
C ARG A 59 27.23 3.27 -9.74
N GLY A 60 28.50 3.56 -9.45
CA GLY A 60 29.13 4.84 -9.73
C GLY A 60 28.78 5.27 -11.16
N PRO A 61 28.74 6.59 -11.42
CA PRO A 61 28.15 7.17 -12.62
C PRO A 61 28.58 6.32 -13.80
N GLU A 62 27.60 5.75 -14.50
CA GLU A 62 27.88 5.10 -15.77
C GLU A 62 28.59 6.16 -16.59
N GLU A 63 29.91 6.00 -16.70
CA GLU A 63 30.74 6.68 -17.68
C GLU A 63 30.02 6.38 -18.98
N ASN A 64 29.39 7.42 -19.53
CA ASN A 64 28.78 7.39 -20.83
C ASN A 64 29.84 6.80 -21.76
N LEU A 65 29.70 5.53 -22.12
CA LEU A 65 30.43 4.95 -23.23
C LEU A 65 29.75 5.50 -24.49
N ASP A 66 29.89 6.80 -24.68
CA ASP A 66 29.89 7.45 -25.98
C ASP A 66 31.19 7.00 -26.68
N GLY A 67 31.22 5.71 -27.01
CA GLY A 67 32.35 5.01 -27.61
C GLY A 67 31.97 4.55 -29.00
N ASP A 68 31.78 5.53 -29.87
CA ASP A 68 32.12 5.50 -31.31
C ASP A 68 32.67 4.14 -31.80
N THR A 69 31.79 3.20 -32.14
CA THR A 69 32.20 2.07 -32.98
C THR A 69 32.10 2.54 -34.41
N ALA A 70 33.18 3.20 -34.85
CA ALA A 70 33.44 3.56 -36.23
C ALA A 70 33.05 2.42 -37.17
N THR A 71 32.02 2.66 -37.97
CA THR A 71 31.75 1.91 -39.19
C THR A 71 32.80 2.37 -40.21
N GLU A 72 34.03 1.93 -40.05
CA GLU A 72 35.10 2.11 -41.04
C GLU A 72 35.89 0.81 -41.17
N ARG A 73 35.36 -0.08 -42.01
CA ARG A 73 36.18 -0.94 -42.88
C ARG A 73 35.51 -0.99 -44.25
N SER A 74 35.51 0.16 -44.91
CA SER A 74 35.68 0.20 -46.36
C SER A 74 37.12 -0.19 -46.70
N ASP A 75 37.24 -1.05 -47.70
CA ASP A 75 38.42 -1.37 -48.51
C ASP A 75 39.54 -2.22 -47.90
N GLU A 76 39.67 -3.48 -48.36
CA GLU A 76 40.89 -3.95 -49.05
C GLU A 76 40.66 -5.30 -49.78
N VAL A 77 40.69 -5.22 -51.12
CA VAL A 77 40.94 -6.25 -52.18
C VAL A 77 39.85 -7.27 -52.53
#